data_AF-A0A2N6FZH9-F1
#
_entry.id   AF-A0A2N6FZH9-F1
#
_cell.length_a   1.000
_cell.length_b   1.000
_cell.length_c   1.000
_cell.angle_alpha   90.00
_cell.angle_beta   90.00
_cell.angle_gamma   90.00
#
_symmetry.space_group_name_H-M   'P 1'
#
loop_
_entity.id
_entity.type
_entity.pdbx_description
1 polymer ?
#
loop_
_entity_poly.entity_id
_entity_poly.type
_entity_poly.pdbx_seq_one_letter_code
_entity_poly.pdbx_strand_id
1 'polypeptide(L)'
;MSLDQVQQKALQTYNENLEFFKQNHPDIYKNLELYATAIDLGQVKPQFELQYLNTHFDIVNPNTKQFLYTQNSNEVSQKIADDINFDATVNSFKTYYEFKYNDAVAKKALEQDILAPHTIGNAPVINFVDKNLPSPQNLKEIHKFIIFGVLLGIHIPLIHQKLNSKVYLIVEPNL
;
A
#
# COMPACT_ATOMS: atom_id res chain seq x y z
N MET A 1 -29.39 -2.47 -8.74
CA MET A 1 -28.90 -3.77 -9.22
C MET A 1 -29.57 -4.82 -8.34
N SER A 2 -30.14 -5.90 -8.91
CA SER A 2 -30.71 -6.97 -8.08
C SER A 2 -29.61 -7.78 -7.39
N LEU A 3 -29.95 -8.53 -6.34
CA LEU A 3 -28.99 -9.40 -5.65
C LEU A 3 -28.36 -10.42 -6.61
N ASP A 4 -29.17 -11.02 -7.49
CA ASP A 4 -28.70 -11.95 -8.51
C ASP A 4 -27.68 -11.31 -9.45
N GLN A 5 -27.92 -10.06 -9.87
CA GLN A 5 -26.97 -9.32 -10.71
C GLN A 5 -25.65 -9.05 -9.99
N VAL A 6 -25.70 -8.71 -8.70
CA VAL A 6 -24.49 -8.50 -7.88
C VAL A 6 -23.71 -9.80 -7.75
N GLN A 7 -24.38 -10.93 -7.49
CA GLN A 7 -23.75 -12.24 -7.39
C GLN A 7 -23.11 -12.67 -8.71
N GLN A 8 -23.81 -12.53 -9.83
CA GLN A 8 -23.28 -12.85 -11.15
C GLN A 8 -22.04 -12.01 -11.47
N LYS A 9 -22.08 -10.71 -11.16
CA LYS A 9 -20.93 -9.82 -11.35
C LYS A 9 -19.75 -10.21 -10.46
N ALA A 10 -19.99 -10.55 -9.20
CA ALA A 10 -18.93 -10.98 -8.29
C ALA A 10 -18.26 -12.29 -8.77
N LEU A 11 -19.05 -13.26 -9.24
CA LEU A 11 -18.54 -14.50 -9.82
C LEU A 11 -17.75 -14.25 -11.10
N GLN A 12 -18.24 -13.36 -11.97
CA GLN A 12 -17.51 -12.96 -13.16
C GLN A 12 -16.16 -12.33 -12.81
N THR A 13 -16.14 -11.34 -11.90
CA THR A 13 -14.91 -10.71 -11.43
C THR A 13 -13.94 -11.71 -10.81
N TYR A 14 -14.44 -12.66 -10.01
CA TYR A 14 -13.61 -13.72 -9.43
C TYR A 14 -12.92 -14.56 -10.51
N ASN A 15 -13.67 -15.03 -11.52
CA ASN A 15 -13.14 -15.86 -12.59
C ASN A 15 -12.14 -15.09 -13.48
N GLU A 16 -12.44 -13.84 -13.81
CA GLU A 16 -11.53 -12.97 -14.56
C GLU A 16 -10.21 -12.74 -13.80
N ASN A 17 -10.29 -12.50 -12.49
CA ASN A 17 -9.11 -12.32 -11.64
C ASN A 17 -8.28 -13.61 -11.53
N LEU A 18 -8.92 -14.77 -11.39
CA LEU A 18 -8.23 -16.06 -11.37
C LEU A 18 -7.47 -16.32 -12.67
N GLU A 19 -8.11 -16.07 -13.81
CA GLU A 19 -7.45 -16.25 -15.11
C GLU A 19 -6.29 -15.26 -15.29
N PHE A 20 -6.46 -14.01 -14.83
CA PHE A 20 -5.35 -13.05 -14.79
C PHE A 20 -4.17 -13.56 -13.96
N PHE A 21 -4.42 -14.06 -12.74
CA PHE A 21 -3.35 -14.61 -11.89
C PHE A 21 -2.71 -15.83 -12.52
N LYS A 22 -3.48 -16.72 -13.14
CA LYS A 22 -2.95 -17.90 -13.84
C LYS A 22 -1.96 -17.53 -14.93
N GLN A 23 -2.26 -16.48 -15.70
CA GLN A 23 -1.41 -16.04 -16.83
C GLN A 23 -0.20 -15.22 -16.37
N ASN A 24 -0.39 -14.31 -15.39
CA ASN A 24 0.60 -13.29 -15.05
C ASN A 24 1.36 -13.56 -13.73
N HIS A 25 0.76 -14.32 -12.82
CA HIS A 25 1.32 -14.65 -11.51
C HIS A 25 1.08 -16.12 -11.12
N PRO A 26 1.69 -17.09 -11.84
CA PRO A 26 1.39 -18.52 -11.68
C PRO A 26 1.56 -19.05 -10.26
N ASP A 27 2.52 -18.52 -9.50
CA ASP A 27 2.76 -18.91 -8.10
C ASP A 27 1.60 -18.50 -7.18
N ILE A 28 1.04 -17.31 -7.39
CA ILE A 28 -0.15 -16.84 -6.65
C ILE A 28 -1.36 -17.70 -7.02
N TYR A 29 -1.57 -17.93 -8.32
CA TYR A 29 -2.66 -18.78 -8.79
C TYR A 29 -2.61 -20.18 -8.18
N LYS A 30 -1.43 -20.82 -8.16
CA LYS A 30 -1.24 -22.13 -7.55
C LYS A 30 -1.60 -22.13 -6.07
N ASN A 31 -1.21 -21.09 -5.32
CA ASN A 31 -1.58 -20.97 -3.91
C ASN A 31 -3.10 -20.84 -3.72
N LEU A 32 -3.77 -20.06 -4.57
CA LEU A 32 -5.23 -19.91 -4.54
C LEU A 32 -5.94 -21.24 -4.87
N GLU A 33 -5.47 -21.97 -5.88
CA GLU A 33 -6.04 -23.28 -6.26
C GLU A 33 -5.87 -24.32 -5.16
N LEU A 34 -4.68 -24.37 -4.53
CA LEU A 34 -4.41 -25.26 -3.39
C LEU A 34 -5.31 -24.92 -2.20
N TYR A 35 -5.48 -23.63 -1.90
CA TYR A 35 -6.37 -23.17 -0.83
C TYR A 35 -7.83 -23.54 -1.09
N ALA A 36 -8.33 -23.30 -2.31
CA ALA A 36 -9.68 -23.68 -2.71
C ALA A 36 -9.91 -25.20 -2.61
N THR A 37 -8.96 -26.00 -3.11
CA THR A 37 -9.01 -27.47 -3.01
C THR A 37 -9.02 -27.93 -1.55
N ALA A 38 -8.24 -27.30 -0.68
CA ALA A 38 -8.20 -27.63 0.74
C ALA A 38 -9.52 -27.29 1.45
N ILE A 39 -10.23 -26.24 1.03
CA ILE A 39 -11.58 -25.92 1.51
C ILE A 39 -12.58 -27.00 1.07
N ASP A 40 -12.57 -27.37 -0.22
CA ASP A 40 -13.49 -28.37 -0.78
C ASP A 40 -13.33 -29.74 -0.13
N LEU A 41 -12.08 -30.11 0.19
CA LEU A 41 -11.75 -31.35 0.92
C LEU A 41 -11.98 -31.25 2.44
N GLY A 42 -12.44 -30.10 2.95
CA GLY A 42 -12.68 -29.85 4.36
C GLY A 42 -11.43 -29.81 5.24
N GLN A 43 -10.24 -29.68 4.64
CA GLN A 43 -8.95 -29.60 5.34
C GLN A 43 -8.70 -28.21 5.92
N VAL A 44 -9.27 -27.18 5.31
CA VAL A 44 -9.20 -25.79 5.76
C VAL A 44 -10.61 -25.23 5.87
N LYS A 45 -10.88 -24.50 6.95
CA LYS A 45 -12.11 -23.72 7.10
C LYS A 45 -11.76 -22.24 6.85
N PRO A 46 -12.43 -21.56 5.91
CA PRO A 46 -12.24 -20.13 5.71
C PRO A 46 -12.44 -19.38 7.03
N GLN A 47 -11.51 -18.51 7.37
CA GLN A 47 -11.62 -17.67 8.57
C GLN A 47 -12.69 -16.58 8.38
N PHE A 48 -12.94 -16.19 7.14
CA PHE A 48 -13.82 -15.10 6.76
C PHE A 48 -14.69 -15.47 5.57
N GLU A 49 -15.83 -14.80 5.47
CA GLU A 49 -16.76 -14.89 4.36
C GLU A 49 -17.01 -13.50 3.77
N LEU A 50 -17.24 -13.44 2.46
CA LEU A 50 -17.64 -12.21 1.78
C LEU A 50 -19.16 -12.06 1.85
N GLN A 51 -19.64 -10.94 2.39
CA GLN A 51 -21.09 -10.68 2.53
C GLN A 51 -21.47 -9.37 1.83
N TYR A 52 -22.56 -9.40 1.07
CA TYR A 52 -23.17 -8.20 0.49
C TYR A 52 -24.24 -7.63 1.41
N LEU A 53 -24.08 -6.37 1.82
CA LEU A 53 -24.97 -5.64 2.74
C LEU A 53 -25.92 -4.71 1.98
N ASN A 54 -26.48 -5.18 0.87
CA ASN A 54 -27.39 -4.47 -0.06
C ASN A 54 -26.82 -3.22 -0.76
N THR A 55 -25.72 -2.66 -0.26
CA THR A 55 -25.10 -1.42 -0.74
C THR A 55 -23.62 -1.62 -1.04
N HIS A 56 -22.93 -2.41 -0.24
CA HIS A 56 -21.50 -2.68 -0.34
C HIS A 56 -21.17 -4.10 0.11
N PHE A 57 -19.96 -4.54 -0.18
CA PHE A 57 -19.41 -5.78 0.36
C PHE A 57 -18.66 -5.50 1.66
N ASP A 58 -18.74 -6.44 2.59
CA ASP A 58 -17.92 -6.49 3.80
C ASP A 58 -17.40 -7.92 4.00
N ILE A 59 -16.41 -8.07 4.86
CA ILE A 59 -15.81 -9.33 5.27
C ILE A 59 -16.34 -9.65 6.67
N VAL A 60 -16.93 -10.83 6.85
CA VAL A 60 -17.48 -11.27 8.13
C VAL A 60 -16.72 -12.49 8.65
N ASN A 61 -16.43 -12.50 9.95
CA ASN A 61 -15.98 -13.71 10.62
C ASN A 61 -17.21 -14.55 11.00
N PRO A 62 -17.40 -15.77 10.45
CA PRO A 62 -18.60 -16.57 10.68
C PRO A 62 -18.71 -17.06 12.14
N ASN A 63 -17.62 -17.11 12.90
CA ASN A 63 -17.60 -17.55 14.29
C ASN A 63 -18.05 -16.42 15.24
N THR A 64 -17.55 -15.19 15.04
CA THR A 64 -17.86 -14.05 15.91
C THR A 64 -19.01 -13.19 15.40
N LYS A 65 -19.42 -13.37 14.14
CA LYS A 65 -20.38 -12.53 13.41
C LYS A 65 -19.96 -11.06 13.33
N GLN A 66 -18.68 -10.77 13.52
CA GLN A 66 -18.13 -9.42 13.41
C GLN A 66 -17.71 -9.13 11.97
N PHE A 67 -18.07 -7.93 11.52
CA PHE A 67 -17.65 -7.35 10.26
C PHE A 67 -16.31 -6.63 10.41
N LEU A 68 -15.45 -6.69 9.39
CA LEU A 68 -14.13 -6.08 9.43
C LEU A 68 -14.17 -4.58 9.10
N TYR A 69 -14.95 -4.16 8.11
CA TYR A 69 -15.04 -2.74 7.78
C TYR A 69 -15.88 -1.96 8.78
N THR A 70 -16.95 -2.57 9.33
CA THR A 70 -17.92 -1.96 10.28
C THR A 70 -18.67 -0.72 9.76
N GLN A 71 -18.31 -0.26 8.58
CA GLN A 71 -18.77 0.92 7.86
C GLN A 71 -18.80 0.57 6.36
N ASN A 72 -19.42 1.41 5.54
CA ASN A 72 -19.44 1.21 4.09
C ASN A 72 -18.02 1.13 3.53
N SER A 73 -17.64 -0.02 2.99
CA SER A 73 -16.28 -0.29 2.49
C SER A 73 -15.84 0.65 1.37
N ASN A 74 -16.78 1.18 0.58
CA ASN A 74 -16.49 2.19 -0.43
C ASN A 74 -16.12 3.54 0.19
N GLU A 75 -16.84 3.95 1.23
CA GLU A 75 -16.57 5.21 1.96
C GLU A 75 -15.26 5.14 2.73
N VAL A 76 -14.99 4.02 3.40
CA VAL A 76 -13.69 3.78 4.07
C VAL A 76 -12.55 3.84 3.07
N SER A 77 -12.70 3.19 1.92
CA SER A 77 -11.67 3.17 0.88
C SER A 77 -11.43 4.54 0.24
N GLN A 78 -12.49 5.34 0.08
CA GLN A 78 -12.38 6.72 -0.39
C GLN A 78 -11.62 7.59 0.63
N LYS A 79 -11.94 7.48 1.93
CA LYS A 79 -11.22 8.21 2.99
C LYS A 79 -9.72 7.88 2.99
N ILE A 80 -9.37 6.58 2.90
CA ILE A 80 -7.97 6.15 2.79
C ILE A 80 -7.28 6.80 1.59
N ALA A 81 -7.93 6.81 0.42
CA ALA A 81 -7.39 7.41 -0.78
C ALA A 81 -7.28 8.94 -0.68
N ASP A 82 -8.20 9.60 0.02
CA ASP A 82 -8.20 11.05 0.25
C ASP A 82 -7.05 11.47 1.17
N ASP A 83 -6.78 10.70 2.22
CA ASP A 83 -5.71 10.96 3.20
C ASP A 83 -4.29 10.86 2.60
N ILE A 84 -4.12 10.08 1.53
CA ILE A 84 -2.85 9.95 0.82
C ILE A 84 -2.56 11.21 0.02
N ASN A 85 -1.39 11.82 0.18
CA ASN A 85 -1.01 13.02 -0.55
C ASN A 85 0.45 12.94 -1.02
N PHE A 86 0.92 14.01 -1.68
CA PHE A 86 2.27 14.07 -2.25
C PHE A 86 3.33 14.60 -1.27
N ASP A 87 2.98 14.85 -0.01
CA ASP A 87 3.93 15.31 1.00
C ASP A 87 4.84 14.16 1.45
N ALA A 88 6.13 14.24 1.09
CA ALA A 88 7.14 13.28 1.49
C ALA A 88 7.44 13.27 2.99
N THR A 89 6.78 14.10 3.80
CA THR A 89 6.89 14.05 5.27
C THR A 89 5.79 13.24 5.94
N VAL A 90 4.75 12.82 5.21
CA VAL A 90 3.61 12.06 5.72
C VAL A 90 3.59 10.67 5.10
N ASN A 91 3.38 9.63 5.93
CA ASN A 91 3.29 8.23 5.49
C ASN A 91 4.44 7.79 4.56
N SER A 92 5.63 8.32 4.81
CA SER A 92 6.85 8.04 4.05
C SER A 92 7.94 7.53 4.98
N PHE A 93 8.96 6.90 4.40
CA PHE A 93 10.17 6.55 5.12
C PHE A 93 11.38 6.80 4.23
N LYS A 94 12.52 7.04 4.86
CA LYS A 94 13.81 7.23 4.19
C LYS A 94 14.66 5.99 4.40
N THR A 95 15.29 5.51 3.34
CA THR A 95 16.19 4.35 3.37
C THR A 95 17.64 4.74 3.67
N TYR A 96 17.86 5.97 4.15
CA TYR A 96 19.18 6.53 4.46
C TYR A 96 19.13 7.27 5.80
N TYR A 97 20.30 7.40 6.43
CA TYR A 97 20.44 8.16 7.66
C TYR A 97 20.42 9.66 7.39
N GLU A 98 19.61 10.40 8.14
CA GLU A 98 19.63 11.86 8.13
C GLU A 98 20.74 12.36 9.04
N PHE A 99 21.71 13.05 8.45
CA PHE A 99 22.68 13.83 9.19
C PHE A 99 22.22 15.28 9.23
N LYS A 100 22.46 15.97 10.35
CA LYS A 100 22.23 17.41 10.49
C LYS A 100 23.53 18.09 10.85
N TYR A 101 23.88 19.13 10.12
CA TYR A 101 25.09 19.91 10.34
C TYR A 101 24.73 21.38 10.51
N ASN A 102 25.43 22.07 11.41
CA ASN A 102 25.31 23.52 11.54
C ASN A 102 26.34 24.23 10.65
N ASP A 103 26.24 25.56 10.58
CA ASP A 103 27.14 26.38 9.76
C ASP A 103 28.62 26.23 10.13
N ALA A 104 28.92 25.99 11.41
CA ALA A 104 30.30 25.81 11.86
C ALA A 104 30.91 24.52 11.30
N VAL A 105 30.17 23.42 11.35
CA VAL A 105 30.62 22.13 10.78
C VAL A 105 30.67 22.20 9.26
N ALA A 106 29.68 22.82 8.62
CA ALA A 106 29.67 23.04 7.18
C ALA A 106 30.89 23.86 6.71
N LYS A 107 31.24 24.93 7.42
CA LYS A 107 32.43 25.74 7.08
C LYS A 107 33.72 24.95 7.27
N LYS A 108 33.86 24.24 8.39
CA LYS A 108 35.04 23.42 8.67
C LYS A 108 35.22 22.29 7.65
N ALA A 109 34.13 21.74 7.12
CA ALA A 109 34.17 20.72 6.09
C ALA A 109 34.85 21.19 4.80
N LEU A 110 34.71 22.47 4.44
CA LEU A 110 35.35 23.05 3.25
C LEU A 110 36.88 23.19 3.38
N GLU A 111 37.40 23.14 4.61
CA GLU A 111 38.83 23.20 4.90
C GLU A 111 39.48 21.80 4.93
N GLN A 112 38.68 20.74 4.75
CA GLN A 112 39.14 19.35 4.80
C GLN A 112 39.64 18.86 3.43
N ASP A 113 40.58 17.92 3.44
CA ASP A 113 41.08 17.24 2.24
C ASP A 113 40.04 16.24 1.67
N ILE A 114 40.21 15.84 0.40
CA ILE A 114 39.38 14.87 -0.31
C ILE A 114 39.32 13.49 0.37
N LEU A 115 40.29 13.20 1.24
CA LEU A 115 40.34 11.97 2.04
C LEU A 115 39.50 12.04 3.33
N ALA A 116 38.82 13.16 3.60
CA ALA A 116 37.94 13.29 4.75
C ALA A 116 36.74 12.32 4.69
N PRO A 117 36.17 11.93 5.85
CA PRO A 117 34.98 11.11 5.87
C PRO A 117 33.85 11.73 5.04
N HIS A 118 33.19 10.93 4.20
CA HIS A 118 32.10 11.38 3.33
C HIS A 118 30.95 12.08 4.09
N THR A 119 30.74 11.73 5.36
CA THR A 119 29.79 12.37 6.27
C THR A 119 30.14 13.85 6.49
N ILE A 120 31.43 14.16 6.65
CA ILE A 120 31.92 15.54 6.82
C ILE A 120 32.01 16.26 5.47
N GLY A 121 32.54 15.61 4.43
CA GLY A 121 32.69 16.23 3.11
C GLY A 121 31.37 16.75 2.52
N ASN A 122 30.25 16.07 2.79
CA ASN A 122 28.92 16.48 2.35
C ASN A 122 28.20 17.46 3.28
N ALA A 123 28.78 17.81 4.44
CA ALA A 123 28.14 18.68 5.43
C ALA A 123 27.66 20.05 4.88
N PRO A 124 28.37 20.73 3.96
CA PRO A 124 27.90 21.99 3.38
C PRO A 124 26.59 21.83 2.59
N VAL A 125 26.49 20.76 1.78
CA VAL A 125 25.30 20.47 0.98
C VAL A 125 24.12 20.13 1.88
N ILE A 126 24.34 19.27 2.88
CA ILE A 126 23.31 18.86 3.83
C ILE A 126 22.77 20.07 4.62
N ASN A 127 23.66 20.91 5.18
CA ASN A 127 23.26 22.12 5.89
C ASN A 127 22.47 23.10 4.99
N PHE A 128 22.88 23.26 3.73
CA PHE A 128 22.14 24.09 2.78
C PHE A 128 20.74 23.53 2.51
N VAL A 129 20.63 22.23 2.22
CA VAL A 129 19.37 21.56 1.94
C VAL A 129 18.43 21.64 3.15
N ASP A 130 18.91 21.31 4.34
CA ASP A 130 18.12 21.35 5.59
C ASP A 130 17.50 22.73 5.86
N LYS A 131 18.21 23.81 5.53
CA LYS A 131 17.73 25.19 5.73
C LYS A 131 16.75 25.68 4.67
N ASN A 132 16.78 25.10 3.48
CA ASN A 132 16.06 25.60 2.30
C ASN A 132 14.97 24.63 1.81
N LEU A 133 14.85 23.44 2.39
CA LEU A 133 13.77 22.51 2.06
C LEU A 133 12.42 23.11 2.46
N PRO A 134 11.42 23.08 1.56
CA PRO A 134 10.06 23.50 1.90
C PRO A 134 9.44 22.54 2.91
N SER A 135 8.51 23.06 3.70
CA SER A 135 7.61 22.27 4.53
C SER A 135 6.18 22.72 4.22
N PRO A 136 5.32 21.88 3.64
CA PRO A 136 5.49 20.45 3.32
C PRO A 136 6.44 20.14 2.15
N GLN A 137 6.97 18.92 2.10
CA GLN A 137 7.88 18.45 1.04
C GLN A 137 7.09 17.78 -0.09
N ASN A 138 6.36 18.57 -0.88
CA ASN A 138 5.52 18.05 -1.95
C ASN A 138 6.35 17.47 -3.11
N LEU A 139 6.17 16.18 -3.37
CA LEU A 139 6.73 15.46 -4.51
C LEU A 139 5.94 15.76 -5.78
N LYS A 140 6.62 15.77 -6.93
CA LYS A 140 5.95 15.84 -8.23
C LYS A 140 5.30 14.51 -8.60
N GLU A 141 5.98 13.41 -8.28
CA GLU A 141 5.58 12.06 -8.62
C GLU A 141 5.97 11.10 -7.49
N ILE A 142 5.15 10.08 -7.25
CA ILE A 142 5.45 8.98 -6.34
C ILE A 142 5.65 7.73 -7.19
N HIS A 143 6.89 7.27 -7.36
CA HIS A 143 7.17 6.12 -8.23
C HIS A 143 6.88 4.77 -7.57
N LYS A 144 7.01 4.69 -6.25
CA LYS A 144 6.86 3.46 -5.47
C LYS A 144 5.87 3.70 -4.35
N PHE A 145 4.89 2.82 -4.19
CA PHE A 145 3.91 2.90 -3.11
C PHE A 145 3.76 1.54 -2.44
N ILE A 146 3.67 1.52 -1.11
CA ILE A 146 3.58 0.29 -0.32
C ILE A 146 2.22 0.29 0.38
N ILE A 147 1.51 -0.82 0.31
CA ILE A 147 0.21 -1.04 0.93
C ILE A 147 0.36 -2.16 1.95
N PHE A 148 0.08 -1.86 3.21
CA PHE A 148 0.03 -2.83 4.31
C PHE A 148 -1.42 -3.09 4.70
N GLY A 149 -1.91 -4.30 4.43
CA GLY A 149 -3.30 -4.70 4.57
C GLY A 149 -4.16 -4.18 3.42
N VAL A 150 -4.82 -5.09 2.68
CA VAL A 150 -5.69 -4.72 1.56
C VAL A 150 -7.16 -4.89 1.88
N LEU A 151 -7.53 -5.81 2.78
CA LEU A 151 -8.94 -6.18 3.00
C LEU A 151 -9.61 -6.53 1.64
N LEU A 152 -10.65 -5.79 1.21
CA LEU A 152 -11.28 -5.98 -0.10
C LEU A 152 -10.54 -5.29 -1.26
N GLY A 153 -9.49 -4.52 -0.97
CA GLY A 153 -8.64 -3.86 -1.98
C GLY A 153 -9.30 -2.72 -2.75
N ILE A 154 -10.50 -2.26 -2.36
CA ILE A 154 -11.27 -1.22 -3.08
C ILE A 154 -10.50 0.11 -3.18
N HIS A 155 -9.64 0.42 -2.20
CA HIS A 155 -8.80 1.63 -2.21
C HIS A 155 -7.67 1.58 -3.25
N ILE A 156 -7.21 0.40 -3.66
CA ILE A 156 -6.06 0.23 -4.56
C ILE A 156 -6.26 1.00 -5.89
N PRO A 157 -7.36 0.83 -6.64
CA PRO A 157 -7.57 1.59 -7.87
C PRO A 157 -7.72 3.10 -7.62
N LEU A 158 -8.31 3.52 -6.50
CA LEU A 158 -8.45 4.95 -6.14
C LEU A 158 -7.07 5.59 -5.91
N ILE A 159 -6.20 4.90 -5.16
CA ILE A 159 -4.82 5.33 -4.93
C ILE A 159 -4.04 5.32 -6.25
N HIS A 160 -4.23 4.30 -7.08
CA HIS A 160 -3.56 4.23 -8.38
C HIS A 160 -3.96 5.38 -9.30
N GLN A 161 -5.24 5.73 -9.36
CA GLN A 161 -5.70 6.89 -10.12
C GLN A 161 -5.11 8.20 -9.60
N LYS A 162 -4.94 8.34 -8.27
CA LYS A 162 -4.40 9.55 -7.63
C LYS A 162 -2.88 9.70 -7.83
N LEU A 163 -2.13 8.63 -7.59
CA LEU A 163 -0.66 8.67 -7.57
C LEU A 163 -0.01 8.27 -8.89
N ASN A 164 -0.68 7.39 -9.64
CA ASN A 164 -0.14 6.74 -10.84
C ASN A 164 1.28 6.19 -10.64
N SER A 165 1.49 5.51 -9.50
CA SER A 165 2.79 4.96 -9.15
C SER A 165 3.17 3.84 -10.11
N LYS A 166 4.47 3.73 -10.39
CA LYS A 166 5.00 2.75 -11.33
C LYS A 166 5.14 1.36 -10.70
N VAL A 167 5.33 1.30 -9.39
CA VAL A 167 5.56 0.07 -8.64
C VAL A 167 4.74 0.08 -7.37
N TYR A 168 4.02 -1.02 -7.13
CA TYR A 168 3.28 -1.27 -5.90
C TYR A 168 3.87 -2.48 -5.18
N LEU A 169 4.08 -2.35 -3.87
CA LEU A 169 4.29 -3.49 -2.98
C LEU A 169 3.04 -3.65 -2.12
N ILE A 170 2.40 -4.82 -2.21
CA ILE A 170 1.21 -5.14 -1.45
C ILE A 170 1.57 -6.23 -0.44
N VAL A 171 1.29 -5.97 0.84
CA VAL A 171 1.54 -6.90 1.93
C VAL A 171 0.22 -7.15 2.65
N GLU A 172 -0.33 -8.36 2.50
CA GLU A 172 -1.54 -8.79 3.20
C GLU A 172 -1.23 -10.05 4.01
N PRO A 173 -1.36 -10.01 5.35
CA PRO A 173 -1.10 -11.17 6.19
C PRO A 173 -2.17 -12.27 6.12
N ASN A 174 -3.39 -11.96 5.68
CA ASN A 174 -4.48 -12.94 5.61
C ASN A 174 -4.77 -13.36 4.15
N LEU A 175 -4.62 -14.66 3.87
CA LEU A 175 -5.03 -15.27 2.60
C LEU A 175 -6.51 -15.68 2.63
#